data_AF-A0A9P6LKD6-F1
#
_entry.id   AF-A0A9P6LKD6-F1
#
_cell.length_a   1.000
_cell.length_b   1.000
_cell.length_c   1.000
_cell.angle_alpha   90.00
_cell.angle_beta   90.00
_cell.angle_gamma   90.00
#
_symmetry.space_group_name_H-M   'P 1'
#
loop_
_entity.id
_entity.type
_entity.pdbx_description
1 polymer ?
#
loop_
_entity_poly.entity_id
_entity_poly.type
_entity_poly.pdbx_seq_one_letter_code
_entity_poly.pdbx_strand_id
1 'polypeptide(L)'
;MASTRRHKPPVCTKAYALAALLCLESVVVIAALVLFGVAYPDRFRSRLWRNGGEEGWCSNPRLRIYFYANHEEPPEIPLIWSQRLTTSNTAISFLSLAVLFARITMAALEYSARCTNVAYDAFLAVLWACSAAAQNGADLSDPAHLMPRPWYLDRSCDEAWVGNKGWCQLAKWGFVWAIIAA
;
A
#
# COMPACT_ATOMS: atom_id res chain seq x y z
N MET A 1 41.16 -14.44 37.74
CA MET A 1 40.68 -13.25 36.99
C MET A 1 40.73 -13.56 35.50
N ALA A 2 39.62 -14.02 34.92
CA ALA A 2 39.53 -14.26 33.48
C ALA A 2 39.09 -12.95 32.80
N SER A 3 40.02 -12.32 32.06
CA SER A 3 39.76 -11.15 31.24
C SER A 3 38.93 -11.55 30.03
N THR A 4 37.63 -11.25 30.05
CA THR A 4 36.74 -11.38 28.90
C THR A 4 37.11 -10.32 27.86
N ARG A 5 37.87 -10.71 26.82
CA ARG A 5 38.09 -9.88 25.63
C ARG A 5 36.75 -9.71 24.91
N ARG A 6 36.15 -8.52 24.99
CA ARG A 6 35.05 -8.12 24.12
C ARG A 6 35.58 -8.02 22.68
N HIS A 7 35.24 -9.00 21.86
CA HIS A 7 35.53 -8.99 20.44
C HIS A 7 34.66 -7.90 19.78
N LYS A 8 35.22 -6.71 19.54
CA LYS A 8 34.57 -5.69 18.71
C LYS A 8 34.65 -6.18 17.26
N PRO A 9 33.52 -6.41 16.56
CA PRO A 9 33.57 -6.75 15.15
C PRO A 9 34.23 -5.62 14.35
N PRO A 10 34.97 -5.94 13.27
CA PRO A 10 35.69 -4.96 12.48
C PRO A 10 34.72 -3.94 11.88
N VAL A 11 35.11 -2.67 11.93
CA VAL A 11 34.34 -1.49 11.45
C VAL A 11 33.85 -1.69 10.00
N CYS A 12 34.63 -2.42 9.19
CA CYS A 12 34.34 -2.75 7.79
C CYS A 12 33.02 -3.54 7.62
N THR A 13 32.73 -4.53 8.47
CA THR A 13 31.53 -5.38 8.33
C THR A 13 30.22 -4.61 8.61
N LYS A 14 30.27 -3.60 9.47
CA LYS A 14 29.08 -2.78 9.80
C LYS A 14 28.68 -1.85 8.66
N ALA A 15 29.65 -1.27 7.96
CA ALA A 15 29.40 -0.38 6.84
C ALA A 15 28.70 -1.11 5.68
N TYR A 16 29.19 -2.30 5.32
CA TYR A 16 28.54 -3.12 4.29
C TYR A 16 27.14 -3.57 4.67
N ALA A 17 26.90 -3.93 5.95
CA ALA A 17 25.57 -4.29 6.42
C ALA A 17 24.58 -3.12 6.34
N LEU A 18 24.99 -1.91 6.73
CA LEU A 18 24.16 -0.70 6.63
C LEU A 18 23.86 -0.34 5.17
N ALA A 19 24.87 -0.42 4.29
CA ALA A 19 24.67 -0.19 2.86
C ALA A 19 23.67 -1.18 2.25
N ALA A 20 23.78 -2.48 2.59
CA ALA A 20 22.84 -3.50 2.12
C ALA A 20 21.40 -3.24 2.59
N LEU A 21 21.22 -2.83 3.85
CA LEU A 21 19.91 -2.47 4.39
C LEU A 21 19.30 -1.25 3.67
N LEU A 22 20.08 -0.20 3.42
CA LEU A 22 19.63 0.97 2.68
C LEU A 22 19.29 0.64 1.22
N CYS A 23 20.07 -0.23 0.58
CA CYS A 23 19.75 -0.72 -0.76
C CYS A 23 18.41 -1.47 -0.77
N LEU A 24 18.18 -2.38 0.18
CA LEU A 24 16.92 -3.11 0.29
C LEU A 24 15.75 -2.14 0.53
N GLU A 25 15.90 -1.21 1.48
CA GLU A 25 14.89 -0.19 1.79
C GLU A 25 14.58 0.66 0.55
N SER A 26 15.60 1.05 -0.23
CA SER A 26 15.40 1.80 -1.47
C SER A 26 14.58 1.03 -2.51
N VAL A 27 14.77 -0.28 -2.64
CA VAL A 27 13.97 -1.11 -3.56
C VAL A 27 12.51 -1.14 -3.11
N VAL A 28 12.27 -1.30 -1.80
CA VAL A 28 10.93 -1.28 -1.21
C VAL A 28 10.22 0.05 -1.50
N VAL A 29 10.90 1.17 -1.26
CA VAL A 29 10.36 2.52 -1.45
C VAL A 29 10.10 2.83 -2.93
N ILE A 30 11.06 2.55 -3.81
CA ILE A 30 10.92 2.85 -5.24
C ILE A 30 9.77 2.06 -5.86
N ALA A 31 9.66 0.77 -5.54
CA ALA A 31 8.55 -0.05 -6.03
C ALA A 31 7.19 0.44 -5.49
N ALA A 32 7.10 0.85 -4.22
CA ALA A 32 5.90 1.46 -3.66
C ALA A 32 5.51 2.73 -4.43
N LEU A 33 6.46 3.63 -4.68
CA LEU A 33 6.23 4.85 -5.47
C LEU A 33 5.73 4.55 -6.88
N VAL A 34 6.29 3.54 -7.55
CA VAL A 34 5.85 3.16 -8.89
C VAL A 34 4.43 2.59 -8.85
N LEU A 35 4.16 1.63 -7.97
CA LEU A 35 2.84 0.98 -7.85
C LEU A 35 1.74 2.00 -7.53
N PHE A 36 1.95 2.82 -6.49
CA PHE A 36 0.95 3.79 -6.02
C PHE A 36 0.98 5.11 -6.79
N GLY A 37 2.05 5.41 -7.53
CA GLY A 37 2.13 6.54 -8.45
C GLY A 37 1.37 6.30 -9.75
N VAL A 38 1.51 5.10 -10.35
CA VAL A 38 0.74 4.71 -11.54
C VAL A 38 -0.76 4.64 -11.24
N ALA A 39 -1.12 4.24 -10.02
CA ALA A 39 -2.49 4.21 -9.55
C ALA A 39 -3.18 5.58 -9.44
N TYR A 40 -2.40 6.65 -9.18
CA TYR A 40 -2.91 7.99 -8.90
C TYR A 40 -3.25 8.78 -10.17
N PRO A 41 -4.31 9.61 -10.22
CA PRO A 41 -5.40 9.73 -9.28
C PRO A 41 -6.50 8.70 -9.62
N ASP A 42 -6.68 7.73 -8.72
CA ASP A 42 -7.71 6.67 -8.72
C ASP A 42 -8.17 6.09 -10.07
N ARG A 43 -7.20 5.75 -10.92
CA ARG A 43 -7.50 5.24 -12.27
C ARG A 43 -7.99 3.80 -12.24
N PHE A 44 -7.48 3.01 -11.30
CA PHE A 44 -7.73 1.57 -11.28
C PHE A 44 -8.93 1.19 -10.41
N ARG A 45 -9.15 1.82 -9.25
CA ARG A 45 -10.23 1.40 -8.34
C ARG A 45 -11.59 1.69 -8.92
N SER A 46 -11.80 2.88 -9.47
CA SER A 46 -13.02 3.21 -10.22
C SER A 46 -13.32 2.20 -11.35
N ARG A 47 -12.29 1.74 -12.08
CA ARG A 47 -12.42 0.72 -13.13
C ARG A 47 -12.74 -0.67 -12.58
N LEU A 48 -12.04 -1.10 -11.54
CA LEU A 48 -12.26 -2.41 -10.91
C LEU A 48 -13.58 -2.48 -10.15
N TRP A 49 -14.00 -1.37 -9.54
CA TRP A 49 -15.30 -1.25 -8.89
C TRP A 49 -16.42 -1.37 -9.91
N ARG A 50 -16.32 -0.64 -11.04
CA ARG A 50 -17.28 -0.77 -12.13
C ARG A 50 -17.30 -2.17 -12.73
N ASN A 51 -16.13 -2.79 -12.92
CA ASN A 51 -16.06 -4.17 -13.43
C ASN A 51 -16.82 -5.13 -12.49
N GLY A 52 -16.45 -5.19 -11.22
CA GLY A 52 -17.11 -6.06 -10.25
C GLY A 52 -18.60 -5.75 -10.07
N GLY A 53 -18.99 -4.47 -10.14
CA GLY A 53 -20.38 -4.06 -10.01
C GLY A 53 -21.27 -4.42 -11.20
N GLU A 54 -20.73 -4.48 -12.42
CA GLU A 54 -21.49 -4.95 -13.60
C GLU A 54 -21.59 -6.46 -13.66
N GLU A 55 -20.57 -7.17 -13.16
CA GLU A 55 -20.57 -8.63 -13.04
C GLU A 55 -21.31 -9.15 -11.80
N GLY A 56 -21.83 -8.24 -10.95
CA GLY A 56 -22.59 -8.58 -9.74
C GLY A 56 -21.75 -9.14 -8.58
N TRP A 57 -20.45 -8.85 -8.53
CA TRP A 57 -19.56 -9.31 -7.45
C TRP A 57 -19.42 -8.34 -6.29
N CYS A 58 -19.75 -7.06 -6.49
CA CYS A 58 -19.74 -6.03 -5.47
C CYS A 58 -20.78 -4.96 -5.79
N SER A 59 -20.88 -3.92 -4.96
CA SER A 59 -21.77 -2.79 -5.24
C SER A 59 -21.44 -2.16 -6.60
N ASN A 60 -22.46 -1.64 -7.29
CA ASN A 60 -22.26 -1.00 -8.58
C ASN A 60 -22.19 0.53 -8.44
N PRO A 61 -21.09 1.19 -8.85
CA PRO A 61 -20.94 2.64 -8.75
C PRO A 61 -21.98 3.43 -9.55
N ARG A 62 -22.58 2.84 -10.60
CA ARG A 62 -23.62 3.48 -11.41
C ARG A 62 -24.95 3.64 -10.68
N LEU A 63 -25.25 2.78 -9.69
CA LEU A 63 -26.48 2.90 -8.89
C LEU A 63 -26.56 4.24 -8.18
N ARG A 64 -25.43 4.87 -7.87
CA ARG A 64 -25.39 6.21 -7.29
C ARG A 64 -26.11 7.24 -8.17
N ILE A 65 -25.99 7.15 -9.50
CA ILE A 65 -26.69 8.05 -10.43
C ILE A 65 -28.21 7.80 -10.34
N TYR A 66 -28.63 6.54 -10.18
CA TYR A 66 -30.03 6.20 -10.00
C TYR A 66 -30.60 6.78 -8.70
N PHE A 67 -29.88 6.66 -7.57
CA PHE A 67 -30.29 7.28 -6.30
C PHE A 67 -30.43 8.81 -6.44
N TYR A 68 -29.45 9.48 -7.04
CA TYR A 68 -29.53 10.93 -7.28
C TYR A 68 -30.74 11.31 -8.17
N ALA A 69 -31.03 10.53 -9.21
CA ALA A 69 -32.16 10.79 -10.11
C ALA A 69 -33.52 10.59 -9.43
N ASN A 70 -33.61 9.73 -8.41
CA ASN A 70 -34.82 9.49 -7.63
C ASN A 70 -34.90 10.30 -6.34
N HIS A 71 -34.02 11.29 -6.16
CA HIS A 71 -33.94 12.10 -4.93
C HIS A 71 -33.68 11.29 -3.66
N GLU A 72 -33.00 10.15 -3.78
CA GLU A 72 -32.58 9.30 -2.68
C GLU A 72 -31.10 9.53 -2.37
N GLU A 73 -30.71 9.37 -1.10
CA GLU A 73 -29.31 9.46 -0.69
C GLU A 73 -28.56 8.19 -1.13
N PRO A 74 -27.50 8.30 -1.96
CA PRO A 74 -26.73 7.14 -2.36
C PRO A 74 -25.94 6.58 -1.18
N PRO A 75 -25.71 5.26 -1.13
CA PRO A 75 -24.88 4.66 -0.09
C PRO A 75 -23.46 5.23 -0.11
N GLU A 76 -22.83 5.23 1.07
CA GLU A 76 -21.45 5.70 1.23
C GLU A 76 -20.50 4.85 0.39
N ILE A 77 -19.49 5.49 -0.22
CA ILE A 77 -18.47 4.80 -1.01
C ILE A 77 -17.58 4.00 -0.04
N PRO A 78 -17.49 2.67 -0.19
CA PRO A 78 -16.59 1.85 0.61
C PRO A 78 -15.14 2.34 0.53
N LEU A 79 -14.40 2.29 1.64
CA LEU A 79 -13.01 2.78 1.70
C LEU A 79 -12.11 2.16 0.62
N ILE A 80 -12.34 0.89 0.29
CA ILE A 80 -11.63 0.15 -0.77
C ILE A 80 -11.82 0.72 -2.18
N TRP A 81 -12.91 1.46 -2.42
CA TRP A 81 -13.19 2.12 -3.70
C TRP A 81 -12.98 3.64 -3.64
N SER A 82 -12.62 4.16 -2.48
CA SER A 82 -12.46 5.60 -2.28
C SER A 82 -11.13 6.12 -2.82
N GLN A 83 -11.17 7.34 -3.36
CA GLN A 83 -9.97 8.16 -3.63
C GLN A 83 -9.11 8.34 -2.37
N ARG A 84 -9.73 8.40 -1.18
CA ARG A 84 -9.04 8.64 0.09
C ARG A 84 -7.95 7.60 0.36
N LEU A 85 -8.24 6.32 0.10
CA LEU A 85 -7.25 5.26 0.29
C LEU A 85 -6.16 5.31 -0.79
N THR A 86 -6.49 5.62 -2.05
CA THR A 86 -5.47 5.85 -3.09
C THR A 86 -4.53 7.00 -2.71
N THR A 87 -5.07 8.14 -2.28
CA THR A 87 -4.27 9.30 -1.81
C THR A 87 -3.42 8.95 -0.60
N SER A 88 -3.95 8.18 0.35
CA SER A 88 -3.22 7.74 1.54
C SER A 88 -2.03 6.87 1.16
N ASN A 89 -2.21 5.89 0.27
CA ASN A 89 -1.13 4.99 -0.15
C ASN A 89 -0.03 5.74 -0.92
N THR A 90 -0.42 6.66 -1.81
CA THR A 90 0.53 7.54 -2.49
C THR A 90 1.29 8.42 -1.47
N ALA A 91 0.61 8.99 -0.48
CA ALA A 91 1.24 9.80 0.57
C ALA A 91 2.21 8.98 1.43
N ILE A 92 1.85 7.77 1.84
CA ILE A 92 2.74 6.86 2.59
C ILE A 92 3.99 6.52 1.77
N SER A 93 3.85 6.35 0.44
CA SER A 93 4.98 6.10 -0.44
C SER A 93 5.96 7.27 -0.50
N PHE A 94 5.45 8.51 -0.61
CA PHE A 94 6.28 9.72 -0.56
C PHE A 94 6.91 9.93 0.82
N LEU A 95 6.19 9.62 1.90
CA LEU A 95 6.71 9.69 3.25
C LEU A 95 7.85 8.68 3.47
N SER A 96 7.69 7.46 2.95
CA SER A 96 8.73 6.43 2.99
C SER A 96 9.99 6.88 2.23
N LEU A 97 9.82 7.58 1.10
CA LEU A 97 10.93 8.20 0.37
C LEU A 97 11.64 9.30 1.18
N ALA A 98 10.87 10.17 1.83
CA ALA A 98 11.44 11.23 2.67
C ALA A 98 12.26 10.65 3.84
N VAL A 99 11.74 9.59 4.49
CA VAL A 99 12.44 8.87 5.56
C VAL A 99 13.72 8.21 5.04
N LEU A 100 13.65 7.53 3.89
CA LEU A 100 14.83 6.93 3.26
C LEU A 100 15.91 7.99 2.97
N PHE A 101 15.53 9.15 2.43
CA PHE A 101 16.48 10.23 2.17
C PHE A 101 17.12 10.75 3.46
N ALA A 102 16.31 10.93 4.52
CA ALA A 102 16.82 11.29 5.84
C ALA A 102 17.79 10.23 6.41
N ARG A 103 17.55 8.94 6.17
CA ARG A 103 18.45 7.86 6.59
C ARG A 103 19.76 7.87 5.83
N ILE A 104 19.71 8.09 4.52
CA ILE A 104 20.92 8.21 3.69
C ILE A 104 21.76 9.40 4.17
N THR A 105 21.16 10.55 4.47
CA THR A 105 21.91 11.71 4.98
C THR A 105 22.48 11.47 6.37
N MET A 106 21.72 10.87 7.29
CA MET A 106 22.23 10.47 8.61
C MET A 106 23.41 9.49 8.50
N ALA A 107 23.32 8.50 7.60
CA ALA A 107 24.39 7.55 7.36
C ALA A 107 25.64 8.22 6.75
N ALA A 108 25.47 9.16 5.82
CA ALA A 108 26.56 9.91 5.20
C ALA A 108 27.28 10.84 6.19
N LEU A 109 26.55 11.38 7.17
CA LEU A 109 27.11 12.22 8.25
C LEU A 109 27.63 11.40 9.45
N GLU A 110 27.64 10.07 9.35
CA GLU A 110 28.02 9.15 10.43
C GLU A 110 27.21 9.34 11.73
N TYR A 111 25.99 9.88 11.62
CA TYR A 111 25.12 10.15 12.76
C TYR A 111 24.29 8.92 13.13
N SER A 112 24.59 8.31 14.27
CA SER A 112 23.90 7.09 14.74
C SER A 112 22.65 7.39 15.56
N ALA A 113 21.53 7.67 14.88
CA ALA A 113 20.23 7.97 15.47
C ALA A 113 19.38 6.71 15.72
N ARG A 114 19.87 5.76 16.53
CA ARG A 114 19.20 4.45 16.70
C ARG A 114 17.72 4.57 17.10
N CYS A 115 17.38 5.40 18.08
CA CYS A 115 15.99 5.59 18.51
C CYS A 115 15.13 6.20 17.40
N THR A 116 15.67 7.16 16.67
CA THR A 116 14.97 7.81 15.56
C THR A 116 14.69 6.84 14.42
N ASN A 117 15.64 5.97 14.07
CA ASN A 117 15.43 4.94 13.05
C ASN A 117 14.34 3.95 13.46
N VAL A 118 14.39 3.43 14.69
CA VAL A 118 13.35 2.52 15.20
C VAL A 118 11.97 3.19 15.23
N ALA A 119 11.90 4.47 15.60
CA ALA A 119 10.66 5.22 15.58
C ALA A 119 10.09 5.37 14.16
N TYR A 120 10.94 5.64 13.17
CA TYR A 120 10.52 5.68 11.76
C TYR A 120 10.06 4.31 11.24
N ASP A 121 10.78 3.23 11.57
CA ASP A 121 10.38 1.87 11.18
C ASP A 121 9.01 1.53 11.76
N ALA A 122 8.82 1.74 13.07
CA ALA A 122 7.55 1.46 13.73
C ALA A 122 6.40 2.28 13.14
N PHE A 123 6.64 3.56 12.85
CA PHE A 123 5.63 4.44 12.28
C PHE A 123 5.25 4.04 10.85
N LEU A 124 6.22 3.77 9.98
CA LEU A 124 5.97 3.32 8.61
C LEU A 124 5.29 1.94 8.59
N ALA A 125 5.71 1.02 9.46
CA ALA A 125 5.10 -0.30 9.60
C ALA A 125 3.60 -0.20 9.92
N VAL A 126 3.22 0.67 10.88
CA VAL A 126 1.80 0.91 11.21
C VAL A 126 1.04 1.49 10.03
N LEU A 127 1.61 2.44 9.29
CA LEU A 127 0.97 3.03 8.12
C LEU A 127 0.76 2.01 7.00
N TRP A 128 1.77 1.18 6.71
CA TRP A 128 1.68 0.11 5.72
C TRP A 128 0.71 -0.99 6.14
N ALA A 129 0.67 -1.37 7.42
CA ALA A 129 -0.31 -2.31 7.96
C ALA A 129 -1.76 -1.77 7.82
N CYS A 130 -1.99 -0.50 8.16
CA CYS A 130 -3.28 0.16 7.96
C CYS A 130 -3.66 0.21 6.47
N SER A 131 -2.70 0.49 5.59
CA SER A 131 -2.90 0.44 4.14
C SER A 131 -3.31 -0.95 3.66
N ALA A 132 -2.60 -2.00 4.10
CA ALA A 132 -2.91 -3.38 3.75
C ALA A 132 -4.30 -3.79 4.26
N ALA A 133 -4.64 -3.46 5.50
CA ALA A 133 -5.95 -3.72 6.08
C ALA A 133 -7.07 -3.03 5.29
N ALA A 134 -6.89 -1.76 4.93
CA ALA A 134 -7.85 -1.00 4.14
C ALA A 134 -7.97 -1.51 2.69
N GLN A 135 -6.86 -1.99 2.11
CA GLN A 135 -6.85 -2.63 0.79
C GLN A 135 -7.51 -4.01 0.77
N ASN A 136 -7.63 -4.68 1.92
CA ASN A 136 -8.39 -5.91 2.10
C ASN A 136 -9.79 -5.66 2.68
N GLY A 137 -10.26 -4.41 2.66
CA GLY A 137 -11.54 -4.01 3.22
C GLY A 137 -12.73 -4.54 2.44
N ALA A 138 -13.85 -4.71 3.15
CA ALA A 138 -15.11 -5.14 2.57
C ALA A 138 -15.86 -4.00 1.86
N ASP A 139 -16.74 -4.38 0.96
CA ASP A 139 -17.83 -3.57 0.43
C ASP A 139 -19.16 -4.24 0.79
N LEU A 140 -19.86 -3.63 1.75
CA LEU A 140 -21.15 -4.08 2.27
C LEU A 140 -22.24 -3.06 1.96
N SER A 141 -22.00 -2.16 1.00
CA SER A 141 -22.89 -1.03 0.70
C SER A 141 -24.17 -1.46 -0.04
N ASP A 142 -24.14 -2.62 -0.70
CA ASP A 142 -25.28 -3.23 -1.38
C ASP A 142 -25.62 -4.59 -0.74
N PRO A 143 -26.77 -4.73 -0.04
CA PRO A 143 -27.19 -6.00 0.56
C PRO A 143 -27.36 -7.15 -0.45
N ALA A 144 -27.61 -6.86 -1.73
CA ALA A 144 -27.74 -7.88 -2.77
C ALA A 144 -26.39 -8.37 -3.31
N HIS A 145 -25.35 -7.52 -3.22
CA HIS A 145 -24.01 -7.79 -3.77
C HIS A 145 -22.93 -7.57 -2.71
N LEU A 146 -22.92 -8.44 -1.69
CA LEU A 146 -21.96 -8.37 -0.60
C LEU A 146 -20.57 -8.84 -1.05
N MET A 147 -19.56 -8.03 -0.73
CA MET A 147 -18.17 -8.33 -1.02
C MET A 147 -17.34 -8.21 0.27
N PRO A 148 -17.16 -9.30 1.05
CA PRO A 148 -16.42 -9.25 2.31
C PRO A 148 -14.92 -9.01 2.12
N ARG A 149 -14.38 -9.32 0.94
CA ARG A 149 -13.02 -9.03 0.51
C ARG A 149 -13.02 -8.58 -0.95
N PRO A 150 -12.09 -7.71 -1.36
CA PRO A 150 -12.05 -7.21 -2.73
C PRO A 150 -12.08 -8.36 -3.74
N TRP A 151 -13.01 -8.33 -4.68
CA TRP A 151 -13.23 -9.42 -5.64
C TRP A 151 -11.96 -9.81 -6.39
N TYR A 152 -11.10 -8.83 -6.69
CA TYR A 152 -9.85 -9.08 -7.41
C TYR A 152 -8.85 -9.85 -6.56
N LEU A 153 -8.97 -9.93 -5.24
CA LEU A 153 -8.13 -10.78 -4.39
C LEU A 153 -8.63 -12.23 -4.36
N ASP A 154 -9.95 -12.44 -4.34
CA ASP A 154 -10.55 -13.76 -4.29
C ASP A 154 -10.61 -14.44 -5.68
N ARG A 155 -10.64 -13.65 -6.75
CA ARG A 155 -10.79 -14.14 -8.14
C ARG A 155 -9.54 -13.99 -8.97
N SER A 156 -9.53 -14.66 -10.13
CA SER A 156 -8.46 -14.53 -11.11
C SER A 156 -8.56 -13.17 -11.84
N CYS A 157 -7.42 -12.61 -12.26
CA CYS A 157 -7.45 -11.41 -13.11
C CYS A 157 -7.88 -11.73 -14.56
N ASP A 158 -8.09 -13.01 -14.89
CA ASP A 158 -8.60 -13.43 -16.19
C ASP A 158 -10.11 -13.22 -16.33
N GLU A 159 -10.84 -13.24 -15.22
CA GLU A 159 -12.25 -12.86 -15.13
C GLU A 159 -12.47 -11.35 -15.28
N ALA A 160 -11.41 -10.54 -15.14
CA ALA A 160 -11.53 -9.11 -15.38
C ALA A 160 -11.70 -8.79 -16.88
N TRP A 161 -12.43 -7.71 -17.19
CA TRP A 161 -12.50 -7.21 -18.56
C TRP A 161 -11.10 -7.05 -19.18
N VAL A 162 -11.01 -7.24 -20.51
CA VAL A 162 -9.73 -7.24 -21.24
C VAL A 162 -8.91 -5.98 -20.97
N GLY A 163 -9.54 -4.81 -20.92
CA GLY A 163 -8.89 -3.52 -20.61
C GLY A 163 -8.54 -3.32 -19.12
N ASN A 164 -9.00 -4.21 -18.24
CA ASN A 164 -8.84 -4.15 -16.79
C ASN A 164 -7.91 -5.21 -16.20
N LYS A 165 -7.43 -6.18 -16.99
CA LYS A 165 -6.50 -7.23 -16.50
C LYS A 165 -5.23 -6.66 -15.87
N GLY A 166 -4.58 -5.70 -16.53
CA GLY A 166 -3.39 -5.03 -15.99
C GLY A 166 -3.67 -4.25 -14.70
N TRP A 167 -4.85 -3.62 -14.62
CA TRP A 167 -5.29 -2.91 -13.41
C TRP A 167 -5.56 -3.85 -12.24
N CYS A 168 -6.12 -5.04 -12.52
CA CYS A 168 -6.31 -6.09 -11.52
C CYS A 168 -4.96 -6.60 -10.98
N GLN A 169 -3.99 -6.86 -11.87
CA GLN A 169 -2.65 -7.25 -11.44
C GLN A 169 -1.98 -6.16 -10.61
N LEU A 170 -2.09 -4.89 -11.01
CA LEU A 170 -1.55 -3.78 -10.26
C LEU A 170 -2.15 -3.67 -8.85
N ALA A 171 -3.47 -3.89 -8.71
CA ALA A 171 -4.14 -3.89 -7.41
C ALA A 171 -3.67 -5.04 -6.50
N LYS A 172 -3.48 -6.25 -7.06
CA LYS A 172 -2.89 -7.39 -6.33
C LYS A 172 -1.47 -7.07 -5.85
N TRP A 173 -0.64 -6.53 -6.75
CA TRP A 173 0.73 -6.15 -6.42
C TRP A 173 0.77 -5.03 -5.37
N GLY A 174 -0.09 -4.03 -5.47
CA GLY A 174 -0.20 -2.98 -4.46
C GLY A 174 -0.56 -3.50 -3.06
N PHE A 175 -1.45 -4.50 -2.99
CA PHE A 175 -1.78 -5.16 -1.74
C PHE A 175 -0.61 -5.96 -1.17
N VAL A 176 0.01 -6.82 -1.99
CA VAL A 176 1.19 -7.61 -1.59
C VAL A 176 2.33 -6.71 -1.13
N TRP A 177 2.57 -5.61 -1.84
CA TRP A 177 3.64 -4.68 -1.50
C TRP A 177 3.39 -3.97 -0.17
N ALA A 178 2.15 -3.60 0.13
CA ALA A 178 1.81 -3.02 1.43
C ALA A 178 2.04 -4.00 2.59
N ILE A 179 1.90 -5.31 2.37
CA ILE A 179 2.26 -6.34 3.37
C ILE A 179 3.78 -6.43 3.53
N ILE A 180 4.54 -6.44 2.43
CA ILE A 180 6.00 -6.53 2.47
C ILE A 180 6.64 -5.30 3.14
N ALA A 181 6.03 -4.13 2.94
CA ALA A 181 6.51 -2.87 3.50
C ALA A 181 6.11 -2.63 4.97
N ALA A 182 5.22 -3.45 5.53
CA ALA A 182 4.79 -3.40 6.93
C ALA A 182 5.70 -4.23 7.83
#